data_AF-A0A9N7NRR5-F1
#
_entry.id   AF-A0A9N7NRR5-F1
#
_cell.length_a   1.000
_cell.length_b   1.000
_cell.length_c   1.000
_cell.angle_alpha   90.00
_cell.angle_beta   90.00
_cell.angle_gamma   90.00
#
_symmetry.space_group_name_H-M   'P 1'
#
loop_
_entity.id
_entity.type
_entity.pdbx_description
1 polymer ?
#
loop_
_entity_poly.entity_id
_entity_poly.type
_entity_poly.pdbx_seq_one_letter_code
_entity_poly.pdbx_strand_id
1 'polypeptide(L)'
;MTCCLSSMLLGTEREYAFNIPPTCSGVVTNRCDLKVVEHVFKNLDDEHQDLFVESCFRPLVHIPELKLSSQLIHHLVARTLKSPDYEKDAVWFKFGEKEARFGLQEFSLVSGLKIVDDVSYDVAKRSSSLLDLFKEKKAKIMKKDLLEQFDGLVEKEDADLKYKLGLLIVLEYAVLSNECRTLVDERWFHLVEDLELFNNYPWGNLSYEYTVWAFEALPELGRKFGQTYGGGRLPRMMSWKMSKQWRSEQISMFFDASE
;
A
#
# COMPACT_ATOMS: atom_id res chain seq x y z
N MET A 1 44.53 -23.79 28.88
CA MET A 1 43.10 -23.95 29.16
C MET A 1 42.41 -22.60 28.97
N THR A 2 41.97 -22.31 27.75
CA THR A 2 41.00 -21.24 27.44
C THR A 2 40.64 -21.36 25.96
N CYS A 3 39.98 -22.45 25.62
CA CYS A 3 39.32 -22.65 24.34
C CYS A 3 38.01 -23.35 24.67
N CYS A 4 36.91 -22.59 24.79
CA CYS A 4 35.52 -23.07 24.80
C CYS A 4 34.47 -21.98 25.15
N LEU A 5 34.66 -20.70 24.79
CA LEU A 5 33.61 -19.69 25.02
C LEU A 5 33.29 -18.77 23.83
N SER A 6 33.98 -18.87 22.68
CA SER A 6 33.62 -18.07 21.51
C SER A 6 32.62 -18.73 20.56
N SER A 7 32.20 -19.97 20.82
CA SER A 7 31.32 -20.73 19.91
C SER A 7 29.83 -20.72 20.28
N MET A 8 29.41 -19.95 21.30
CA MET A 8 28.01 -19.92 21.76
C MET A 8 27.24 -18.62 21.47
N LEU A 9 27.80 -17.71 20.65
CA LEU A 9 27.11 -16.50 20.17
C LEU A 9 27.24 -16.30 18.66
N LEU A 10 27.33 -17.38 17.89
CA LEU A 10 27.06 -17.30 16.45
C LEU A 10 25.55 -17.48 16.25
N GLY A 11 24.79 -16.43 16.57
CA GLY A 11 23.51 -16.25 15.91
C GLY A 11 23.80 -16.21 14.41
N THR A 12 23.19 -17.11 13.65
CA THR A 12 23.28 -17.11 12.18
C THR A 12 22.94 -15.70 11.69
N GLU A 13 23.92 -14.99 11.11
CA GLU A 13 23.65 -13.67 10.53
C GLU A 13 22.54 -13.83 9.49
N ARG A 14 21.43 -13.11 9.69
CA ARG A 14 20.31 -13.15 8.76
C ARG A 14 20.75 -12.61 7.40
N GLU A 15 20.37 -13.32 6.35
CA GLU A 15 20.67 -12.93 4.98
C GLU A 15 19.82 -11.74 4.54
N TYR A 16 20.36 -10.86 3.70
CA TYR A 16 19.58 -9.82 3.05
C TYR A 16 18.52 -10.44 2.11
N ALA A 17 17.31 -9.90 2.12
CA ALA A 17 16.20 -10.31 1.25
C ALA A 17 16.47 -9.96 -0.21
N PHE A 18 17.19 -8.86 -0.44
CA PHE A 18 17.48 -8.34 -1.77
C PHE A 18 18.99 -8.15 -1.99
N ASN A 19 19.44 -8.40 -3.21
CA ASN A 19 20.81 -8.07 -3.62
C ASN A 19 20.80 -6.74 -4.40
N ILE A 20 20.72 -5.64 -3.66
CA ILE A 20 20.56 -4.27 -4.20
C ILE A 20 21.92 -3.54 -4.18
N PRO A 21 22.52 -3.19 -5.34
CA PRO A 21 23.74 -2.40 -5.41
C PRO A 21 23.56 -1.02 -4.78
N PRO A 22 24.67 -0.39 -4.35
CA PRO A 22 24.64 0.88 -3.64
C PRO A 22 24.14 2.06 -4.49
N THR A 23 24.15 1.94 -5.82
CA THR A 23 23.67 2.96 -6.76
C THR A 23 22.73 2.35 -7.78
N CYS A 24 21.59 3.00 -8.02
CA CYS A 24 20.58 2.61 -9.00
C CYS A 24 20.03 3.85 -9.71
N SER A 25 19.77 3.76 -11.02
CA SER A 25 19.12 4.82 -11.80
C SER A 25 17.58 4.73 -11.78
N GLY A 26 17.02 3.91 -10.90
CA GLY A 26 15.58 3.74 -10.74
C GLY A 26 14.92 4.95 -10.07
N VAL A 27 13.68 5.23 -10.47
CA VAL A 27 12.85 6.25 -9.84
C VAL A 27 11.99 5.57 -8.78
N VAL A 28 12.05 6.06 -7.54
CA VAL A 28 11.09 5.68 -6.51
C VAL A 28 9.81 6.47 -6.75
N THR A 29 8.71 5.75 -6.90
CA THR A 29 7.38 6.33 -7.06
C THR A 29 6.60 6.18 -5.76
N ASN A 30 6.05 7.28 -5.25
CA ASN A 30 5.04 7.23 -4.20
C ASN A 30 3.68 6.93 -4.83
N ARG A 31 2.96 5.96 -4.27
CA ARG A 31 1.62 5.57 -4.72
C ARG A 31 0.52 5.98 -3.73
N CYS A 32 0.89 6.38 -2.51
CA CYS A 32 -0.02 7.06 -1.60
C CYS A 32 -0.18 8.50 -2.08
N ASP A 33 -1.34 8.81 -2.67
CA ASP A 33 -1.61 10.13 -3.23
C ASP A 33 -2.31 11.04 -2.22
N LEU A 34 -1.51 11.62 -1.32
CA LEU A 34 -2.00 12.58 -0.33
C LEU A 34 -2.57 13.85 -0.96
N LYS A 35 -2.24 14.16 -2.23
CA LYS A 35 -2.86 15.29 -2.94
C LYS A 35 -4.30 14.99 -3.30
N VAL A 36 -4.61 13.73 -3.63
CA VAL A 36 -5.99 13.29 -3.82
C VAL A 36 -6.77 13.34 -2.51
N VAL A 37 -6.14 12.98 -1.38
CA VAL A 37 -6.78 13.12 -0.05
C VAL A 37 -7.09 14.59 0.25
N GLU A 38 -6.12 15.48 0.03
CA GLU A 38 -6.30 16.92 0.20
C GLU A 38 -7.38 17.49 -0.74
N HIS A 39 -7.41 17.04 -1.99
CA HIS A 39 -8.45 17.41 -2.96
C HIS A 39 -9.84 17.00 -2.49
N VAL A 40 -10.01 15.74 -2.09
CA VAL A 40 -11.30 15.26 -1.55
C VAL A 40 -11.72 16.11 -0.37
N PHE A 41 -10.85 16.25 0.63
CA PHE A 41 -11.17 16.97 1.86
C PHE A 41 -11.61 18.43 1.59
N LYS A 42 -10.91 19.15 0.71
CA LYS A 42 -11.22 20.56 0.39
C LYS A 42 -12.49 20.78 -0.43
N ASN A 43 -13.00 19.75 -1.09
CA ASN A 43 -14.21 19.82 -1.93
C ASN A 43 -15.43 19.15 -1.24
N LEU A 44 -15.34 18.93 0.08
CA LEU A 44 -16.47 18.62 0.94
C LEU A 44 -17.00 19.92 1.56
N ASP A 45 -18.29 19.95 1.90
CA ASP A 45 -18.84 21.04 2.71
C ASP A 45 -18.32 20.99 4.15
N ASP A 46 -18.58 22.05 4.92
CA ASP A 46 -18.07 22.21 6.29
C ASP A 46 -18.51 21.06 7.22
N GLU A 47 -19.74 20.57 7.10
CA GLU A 47 -20.27 19.48 7.93
C GLU A 47 -19.56 18.15 7.63
N HIS A 48 -19.35 17.84 6.35
CA HIS A 48 -18.67 16.63 5.93
C HIS A 48 -17.16 16.69 6.12
N GLN A 49 -16.55 17.88 6.15
CA GLN A 49 -15.16 18.05 6.60
C GLN A 49 -15.02 17.69 8.08
N ASP A 50 -15.93 18.13 8.94
CA ASP A 50 -15.94 17.76 10.36
C ASP A 50 -16.12 16.24 10.53
N LEU A 51 -17.05 15.63 9.79
CA LEU A 51 -17.22 14.16 9.77
C LEU A 51 -15.96 13.44 9.28
N PHE A 52 -15.26 13.98 8.27
CA PHE A 52 -14.00 13.41 7.79
C PHE A 52 -12.92 13.42 8.88
N VAL A 53 -12.80 14.52 9.63
CA VAL A 53 -11.82 14.66 10.73
C VAL A 53 -12.13 13.72 11.91
N GLU A 54 -13.38 13.29 12.07
CA GLU A 54 -13.78 12.29 13.07
C GLU A 54 -13.79 10.85 12.51
N SER A 55 -13.53 10.66 11.22
CA SER A 55 -13.47 9.35 10.56
C SER A 55 -12.17 8.59 10.84
N CYS A 56 -12.13 7.31 10.42
CA CYS A 56 -10.92 6.49 10.46
C CYS A 56 -9.76 7.04 9.61
N PHE A 57 -10.01 8.01 8.72
CA PHE A 57 -8.99 8.63 7.86
C PHE A 57 -8.46 9.96 8.39
N ARG A 58 -8.87 10.38 9.59
CA ARG A 58 -8.30 11.53 10.30
C ARG A 58 -6.76 11.62 10.21
N PRO A 59 -5.97 10.53 10.38
CA PRO A 59 -4.52 10.67 10.33
C PRO A 59 -4.02 11.22 9.00
N LEU A 60 -4.67 10.90 7.88
CA LEU A 60 -4.20 11.21 6.52
C LEU A 60 -4.22 12.70 6.20
N VAL A 61 -5.21 13.45 6.72
CA VAL A 61 -5.30 14.91 6.52
C VAL A 61 -4.28 15.69 7.33
N HIS A 62 -3.70 15.08 8.37
CA HIS A 62 -2.68 15.70 9.21
C HIS A 62 -1.25 15.37 8.77
N ILE A 63 -1.08 14.54 7.73
CA ILE A 63 0.25 14.21 7.22
C ILE A 63 0.80 15.44 6.47
N PRO A 64 1.92 16.02 6.93
CA PRO A 64 2.54 17.13 6.22
C PRO A 64 3.08 16.66 4.86
N GLU A 65 3.32 17.60 3.94
CA GLU A 65 3.93 17.27 2.65
C GLU A 65 5.27 16.53 2.86
N LEU A 66 5.30 15.25 2.49
CA LEU A 66 6.47 14.40 2.67
C LEU A 66 7.41 14.53 1.47
N LYS A 67 8.65 14.95 1.71
CA LYS A 67 9.72 14.88 0.71
C LYS A 67 10.37 13.50 0.77
N LEU A 68 9.99 12.63 -0.15
CA LEU A 68 10.57 11.29 -0.26
C LEU A 68 11.94 11.36 -0.92
N SER A 69 12.97 10.90 -0.21
CA SER A 69 14.30 10.72 -0.77
C SER A 69 14.40 9.32 -1.36
N SER A 70 14.39 9.23 -2.69
CA SER A 70 14.58 7.97 -3.41
C SER A 70 15.85 7.24 -2.99
N GLN A 71 16.90 7.97 -2.63
CA GLN A 71 18.17 7.40 -2.16
C GLN A 71 18.02 6.77 -0.76
N LEU A 72 17.28 7.39 0.15
CA LEU A 72 17.01 6.81 1.46
C LEU A 72 16.15 5.56 1.35
N ILE A 73 15.08 5.60 0.54
CA ILE A 73 14.21 4.44 0.31
C ILE A 73 14.99 3.30 -0.34
N HIS A 74 15.81 3.59 -1.36
CA HIS A 74 16.70 2.61 -1.98
C HIS A 74 17.61 1.93 -0.96
N HIS A 75 18.25 2.72 -0.10
CA HIS A 75 19.12 2.20 0.94
C HIS A 75 18.39 1.44 2.05
N LEU A 76 17.13 1.80 2.33
CA LEU A 76 16.27 1.08 3.27
C LEU A 76 15.92 -0.31 2.72
N VAL A 77 15.43 -0.39 1.48
CA VAL A 77 15.08 -1.67 0.83
C VAL A 77 16.32 -2.55 0.66
N ALA A 78 17.49 -1.97 0.35
CA ALA A 78 18.76 -2.71 0.26
C ALA A 78 19.17 -3.37 1.58
N ARG A 79 18.64 -2.89 2.71
CA ARG A 79 18.93 -3.39 4.05
C ARG A 79 17.89 -4.35 4.58
N THR A 80 16.83 -4.64 3.81
CA THR A 80 15.82 -5.61 4.22
C THR A 80 16.44 -7.01 4.33
N LEU A 81 16.15 -7.69 5.43
CA LEU A 81 16.55 -9.05 5.75
C LEU A 81 15.46 -10.03 5.36
N LYS A 82 15.82 -11.28 5.06
CA LYS A 82 14.84 -12.35 4.90
C LYS A 82 14.09 -12.53 6.21
N SER A 83 12.77 -12.52 6.14
CA SER A 83 11.92 -12.81 7.28
C SER A 83 12.17 -14.24 7.77
N PRO A 84 12.27 -14.47 9.08
CA PRO A 84 12.42 -15.81 9.61
C PRO A 84 11.12 -16.60 9.41
N ASP A 85 11.21 -17.93 9.31
CA ASP A 85 10.05 -18.79 9.01
C ASP A 85 8.90 -18.66 10.03
N TYR A 86 9.20 -18.23 11.26
CA TYR A 86 8.25 -18.05 12.36
C TYR A 86 7.62 -16.64 12.44
N GLU A 87 8.06 -15.68 11.63
CA GLU A 87 7.55 -14.30 11.66
C GLU A 87 7.50 -13.71 10.24
N LYS A 88 6.56 -14.22 9.45
CA LYS A 88 6.34 -13.80 8.06
C LYS A 88 5.64 -12.45 7.95
N ASP A 89 4.82 -12.11 8.95
CA ASP A 89 4.05 -10.86 8.97
C ASP A 89 4.86 -9.67 9.51
N ALA A 90 6.18 -9.65 9.34
CA ALA A 90 7.05 -8.55 9.73
C ALA A 90 8.20 -8.35 8.74
N VAL A 91 8.60 -7.10 8.56
CA VAL A 91 9.74 -6.73 7.72
C VAL A 91 10.93 -6.41 8.62
N TRP A 92 12.08 -7.00 8.31
CA TRP A 92 13.31 -6.84 9.08
C TRP A 92 14.34 -6.04 8.29
N PHE A 93 15.10 -5.17 8.96
CA PHE A 93 16.13 -4.32 8.36
C PHE A 93 17.44 -4.38 9.15
N LYS A 94 18.60 -4.30 8.49
CA LYS A 94 19.93 -4.20 9.12
C LYS A 94 20.53 -2.81 9.01
N PHE A 95 20.75 -2.14 10.15
CA PHE A 95 21.40 -0.85 10.26
C PHE A 95 22.70 -0.97 11.05
N GLY A 96 23.82 -1.11 10.34
CA GLY A 96 25.10 -1.48 10.96
C GLY A 96 24.98 -2.86 11.59
N GLU A 97 25.30 -2.97 12.89
CA GLU A 97 25.17 -4.21 13.66
C GLU A 97 23.78 -4.40 14.29
N LYS A 98 22.86 -3.47 14.09
CA LYS A 98 21.52 -3.53 14.69
C LYS A 98 20.49 -4.03 13.68
N GLU A 99 19.68 -4.97 14.11
CA GLU A 99 18.49 -5.40 13.39
C GLU A 99 17.26 -4.63 13.92
N ALA A 100 16.46 -4.09 13.00
CA ALA A 100 15.23 -3.39 13.29
C ALA A 100 14.06 -4.18 12.70
N ARG A 101 12.95 -4.22 13.45
CA ARG A 101 11.72 -4.89 13.07
C ARG A 101 10.65 -3.85 12.78
N PHE A 102 9.90 -4.06 11.72
CA PHE A 102 8.70 -3.30 11.40
C PHE A 102 7.53 -4.28 11.26
N GLY A 103 6.68 -4.29 12.29
CA GLY A 103 5.52 -5.14 12.42
C GLY A 103 4.20 -4.36 12.33
N LEU A 104 3.11 -5.08 12.52
CA LEU A 104 1.74 -4.54 12.55
C LEU A 104 1.57 -3.42 13.60
N GLN A 105 2.20 -3.56 14.76
CA GLN A 105 2.14 -2.56 15.84
C GLN A 105 2.85 -1.26 15.45
N GLU A 106 4.06 -1.35 14.90
CA GLU A 106 4.79 -0.18 14.40
C GLU A 106 4.04 0.50 13.26
N PHE A 107 3.39 -0.28 12.39
CA PHE A 107 2.53 0.25 11.34
C PHE A 107 1.32 1.01 11.90
N SER A 108 0.62 0.49 12.92
CA SER A 108 -0.49 1.19 13.58
C SER A 108 -0.04 2.52 14.16
N LEU A 109 1.10 2.53 14.85
CA LEU A 109 1.63 3.72 15.50
C LEU A 109 1.98 4.83 14.49
N VAL A 110 2.50 4.46 13.32
CA VAL A 110 2.89 5.42 12.28
C VAL A 110 1.69 5.88 11.45
N SER A 111 0.81 4.97 11.05
CA SER A 111 -0.33 5.28 10.17
C SER A 111 -1.52 5.88 10.92
N GLY A 112 -1.65 5.59 12.22
CA GLY A 112 -2.84 5.89 13.00
C GLY A 112 -4.08 5.07 12.59
N LEU A 113 -3.94 4.11 11.68
CA LEU A 113 -5.05 3.28 11.23
C LEU A 113 -5.37 2.22 12.30
N LYS A 114 -6.67 1.97 12.43
CA LYS A 114 -7.20 0.96 13.36
C LYS A 114 -6.75 -0.44 12.95
N ILE A 115 -6.33 -1.20 13.95
CA ILE A 115 -5.94 -2.61 13.82
C ILE A 115 -6.82 -3.43 14.77
N VAL A 116 -7.21 -4.63 14.33
CA VAL A 116 -7.98 -5.59 15.12
C VAL A 116 -7.26 -6.94 15.17
N ASP A 117 -7.44 -7.69 16.26
CA ASP A 117 -6.79 -9.00 16.47
C ASP A 117 -7.52 -10.14 15.75
N ASP A 118 -8.86 -10.17 15.79
CA ASP A 118 -9.69 -11.16 15.10
C ASP A 118 -10.23 -10.56 13.80
N VAL A 119 -9.47 -10.75 12.73
CA VAL A 119 -9.71 -10.10 11.45
C VAL A 119 -10.72 -10.91 10.63
N SER A 120 -11.86 -10.30 10.33
CA SER A 120 -12.73 -10.72 9.24
C SER A 120 -12.82 -9.62 8.20
N TYR A 121 -12.54 -9.97 6.95
CA TYR A 121 -12.69 -9.08 5.81
C TYR A 121 -14.04 -9.20 5.12
N ASP A 122 -14.98 -9.94 5.70
CA ASP A 122 -16.30 -10.13 5.13
C ASP A 122 -17.07 -8.82 5.10
N VAL A 123 -17.60 -8.49 3.93
CA VAL A 123 -18.47 -7.34 3.73
C VAL A 123 -19.83 -7.85 3.27
N ALA A 124 -20.85 -7.64 4.11
CA ALA A 124 -22.21 -7.97 3.75
C ALA A 124 -22.68 -7.11 2.57
N LYS A 125 -23.15 -7.75 1.51
CA LYS A 125 -23.75 -7.08 0.37
C LYS A 125 -25.02 -6.35 0.81
N ARG A 126 -25.15 -5.08 0.42
CA ARG A 126 -26.32 -4.26 0.73
C ARG A 126 -26.75 -3.42 -0.47
N SER A 127 -27.83 -2.66 -0.35
CA SER A 127 -28.16 -1.66 -1.36
C SER A 127 -27.13 -0.53 -1.28
N SER A 128 -26.58 -0.11 -2.42
CA SER A 128 -25.65 1.01 -2.48
C SER A 128 -26.15 2.04 -3.49
N SER A 129 -26.59 3.19 -2.96
CA SER A 129 -26.92 4.38 -3.74
C SER A 129 -25.70 4.92 -4.49
N LEU A 130 -24.51 4.72 -3.92
CA LEU A 130 -23.25 5.12 -4.53
C LEU A 130 -22.86 4.24 -5.71
N LEU A 131 -23.09 2.93 -5.62
CA LEU A 131 -22.89 2.02 -6.75
C LEU A 131 -23.87 2.33 -7.90
N ASP A 132 -25.06 2.84 -7.57
CA ASP A 132 -26.08 3.21 -8.56
C ASP A 132 -25.60 4.30 -9.52
N LEU A 133 -24.72 5.21 -9.07
CA LEU A 133 -24.07 6.21 -9.92
C LEU A 133 -23.28 5.61 -11.09
N PHE A 134 -22.82 4.37 -10.95
CA PHE A 134 -21.98 3.71 -11.93
C PHE A 134 -22.76 2.69 -12.78
N LYS A 135 -24.08 2.55 -12.60
CA LYS A 135 -24.91 1.55 -13.31
C LYS A 135 -24.90 1.68 -14.83
N GLU A 136 -24.79 2.90 -15.34
CA GLU A 136 -24.73 3.13 -16.80
C GLU A 136 -23.40 2.67 -17.41
N LYS A 137 -22.37 2.52 -16.56
CA LYS A 137 -21.08 1.98 -16.96
C LYS A 137 -21.21 0.49 -17.17
N LYS A 138 -21.27 0.07 -18.43
CA LYS A 138 -21.23 -1.36 -18.82
C LYS A 138 -19.88 -2.05 -18.54
N ALA A 139 -18.88 -1.29 -18.10
CA ALA A 139 -17.52 -1.76 -17.80
C ALA A 139 -17.26 -1.72 -16.29
N LYS A 140 -16.23 -2.45 -15.84
CA LYS A 140 -15.81 -2.43 -14.42
C LYS A 140 -15.41 -1.01 -13.99
N ILE A 141 -15.63 -0.70 -12.71
CA ILE A 141 -15.32 0.61 -12.12
C ILE A 141 -13.82 0.71 -11.85
N MET A 142 -13.19 1.76 -12.36
CA MET A 142 -11.79 2.09 -12.18
C MET A 142 -11.62 3.25 -11.18
N LYS A 143 -10.46 3.34 -10.55
CA LYS A 143 -10.11 4.43 -9.61
C LYS A 143 -10.37 5.82 -10.18
N LYS A 144 -9.98 6.05 -11.43
CA LYS A 144 -10.20 7.33 -12.13
C LYS A 144 -11.69 7.68 -12.27
N ASP A 145 -12.55 6.68 -12.36
CA ASP A 145 -13.99 6.91 -12.53
C ASP A 145 -14.58 7.45 -11.23
N LEU A 146 -14.00 7.10 -10.08
CA LEU A 146 -14.39 7.67 -8.79
C LEU A 146 -14.13 9.19 -8.76
N LEU A 147 -12.93 9.61 -9.18
CA LEU A 147 -12.56 11.03 -9.25
C LEU A 147 -13.45 11.79 -10.24
N GLU A 148 -13.66 11.24 -11.44
CA GLU A 148 -14.52 11.85 -12.47
C GLU A 148 -15.95 12.06 -11.95
N GLN A 149 -16.50 11.09 -11.20
CA GLN A 149 -17.82 11.24 -10.58
C GLN A 149 -17.80 12.25 -9.43
N PHE A 150 -16.79 12.21 -8.55
CA PHE A 150 -16.69 13.11 -7.41
C PHE A 150 -16.62 14.58 -7.81
N ASP A 151 -15.85 14.89 -8.85
CA ASP A 151 -15.74 16.24 -9.39
C ASP A 151 -17.02 16.69 -10.11
N GLY A 152 -17.85 15.75 -10.56
CA GLY A 152 -19.15 16.01 -11.20
C GLY A 152 -20.31 16.21 -10.22
N LEU A 153 -20.20 15.74 -8.96
CA LEU A 153 -21.24 15.86 -7.95
C LEU A 153 -21.34 17.29 -7.40
N VAL A 154 -22.57 17.77 -7.23
CA VAL A 154 -22.88 19.11 -6.72
C VAL A 154 -22.90 19.07 -5.19
N GLU A 155 -22.02 19.84 -4.55
CA GLU A 155 -21.78 19.79 -3.09
C GLU A 155 -23.04 19.90 -2.23
N LYS A 156 -24.03 20.70 -2.64
CA LYS A 156 -25.25 20.93 -1.83
C LYS A 156 -26.37 19.92 -2.04
N GLU A 157 -26.45 19.32 -3.22
CA GLU A 157 -27.55 18.40 -3.57
C GLU A 157 -27.17 16.96 -3.23
N ASP A 158 -25.90 16.61 -3.41
CA ASP A 158 -25.37 15.26 -3.28
C ASP A 158 -24.38 15.14 -2.11
N ALA A 159 -24.49 15.97 -1.07
CA ALA A 159 -23.49 16.10 -0.01
C ALA A 159 -23.06 14.76 0.64
N ASP A 160 -24.03 13.96 1.12
CA ASP A 160 -23.77 12.63 1.72
C ASP A 160 -23.14 11.66 0.72
N LEU A 161 -23.62 11.68 -0.53
CA LEU A 161 -23.13 10.82 -1.59
C LEU A 161 -21.70 11.17 -1.99
N LYS A 162 -21.41 12.47 -2.08
CA LYS A 162 -20.08 13.03 -2.35
C LYS A 162 -19.13 12.70 -1.22
N TYR A 163 -19.58 12.79 0.04
CA TYR A 163 -18.79 12.39 1.20
C TYR A 163 -18.42 10.90 1.18
N LYS A 164 -19.40 10.01 1.00
CA LYS A 164 -19.14 8.56 0.88
C LYS A 164 -18.21 8.23 -0.30
N LEU A 165 -18.36 8.93 -1.42
CA LEU A 165 -17.48 8.75 -2.58
C LEU A 165 -16.06 9.24 -2.28
N GLY A 166 -15.94 10.35 -1.56
CA GLY A 166 -14.68 10.86 -1.02
C GLY A 166 -13.96 9.83 -0.14
N LEU A 167 -14.66 9.17 0.77
CA LEU A 167 -14.09 8.09 1.59
C LEU A 167 -13.56 6.93 0.75
N LEU A 168 -14.29 6.50 -0.29
CA LEU A 168 -13.82 5.47 -1.22
C LEU A 168 -12.58 5.90 -2.02
N ILE A 169 -12.54 7.15 -2.45
CA ILE A 169 -11.37 7.70 -3.15
C ILE A 169 -10.16 7.68 -2.23
N VAL A 170 -10.29 8.16 -0.98
CA VAL A 170 -9.19 8.15 0.00
C VAL A 170 -8.73 6.72 0.29
N LEU A 171 -9.67 5.78 0.46
CA LEU A 171 -9.36 4.36 0.62
C LEU A 171 -8.51 3.83 -0.54
N GLU A 172 -8.95 4.04 -1.78
CA GLU A 172 -8.29 3.48 -2.99
C GLU A 172 -6.97 4.17 -3.36
N TYR A 173 -6.85 5.47 -3.10
CA TYR A 173 -5.70 6.29 -3.50
C TYR A 173 -4.63 6.47 -2.41
N ALA A 174 -4.98 6.32 -1.13
CA ALA A 174 -4.02 6.51 -0.03
C ALA A 174 -3.82 5.28 0.87
N VAL A 175 -4.88 4.52 1.16
CA VAL A 175 -4.81 3.42 2.15
C VAL A 175 -4.47 2.08 1.50
N LEU A 176 -5.18 1.73 0.43
CA LEU A 176 -4.93 0.50 -0.31
C LEU A 176 -3.86 0.69 -1.37
N SER A 177 -3.82 1.88 -2.01
CA SER A 177 -2.81 2.39 -2.99
C SER A 177 -2.13 1.33 -3.87
N ASN A 178 -2.83 0.25 -4.19
CA ASN A 178 -2.23 -0.94 -4.75
C ASN A 178 -2.07 -0.73 -6.26
N GLU A 179 -0.82 -0.69 -6.74
CA GLU A 179 -0.47 -0.47 -8.15
C GLU A 179 -1.06 -1.54 -9.09
N CYS A 180 -1.45 -2.68 -8.53
CA CYS A 180 -1.91 -3.86 -9.26
C CYS A 180 -3.39 -3.81 -9.61
N ARG A 181 -4.16 -2.99 -8.88
CA ARG A 181 -5.60 -2.89 -9.02
C ARG A 181 -5.96 -1.49 -9.50
N THR A 182 -6.24 -1.38 -10.79
CA THR A 182 -6.94 -0.22 -11.35
C THR A 182 -8.43 -0.28 -11.08
N LEU A 183 -8.94 -1.49 -10.81
CA LEU A 183 -10.33 -1.78 -10.52
C LEU A 183 -10.62 -1.58 -9.03
N VAL A 184 -11.73 -0.92 -8.76
CA VAL A 184 -12.26 -0.73 -7.41
C VAL A 184 -13.11 -1.95 -7.07
N ASP A 185 -12.92 -2.49 -5.87
CA ASP A 185 -13.73 -3.61 -5.40
C ASP A 185 -15.14 -3.13 -5.06
N GLU A 186 -16.17 -3.75 -5.65
CA GLU A 186 -17.58 -3.42 -5.41
C GLU A 186 -17.93 -3.52 -3.92
N ARG A 187 -17.24 -4.39 -3.16
CA ARG A 187 -17.49 -4.57 -1.73
C ARG A 187 -17.34 -3.27 -0.94
N TRP A 188 -16.49 -2.34 -1.38
CA TRP A 188 -16.31 -1.05 -0.69
C TRP A 188 -17.52 -0.14 -0.82
N PHE A 189 -18.23 -0.20 -1.95
CA PHE A 189 -19.49 0.52 -2.15
C PHE A 189 -20.57 0.03 -1.20
N HIS A 190 -20.58 -1.26 -0.89
CA HIS A 190 -21.48 -1.84 0.10
C HIS A 190 -21.10 -1.42 1.52
N LEU A 191 -19.81 -1.39 1.84
CA LEU A 191 -19.34 -1.06 3.19
C LEU A 191 -19.55 0.43 3.54
N VAL A 192 -19.28 1.35 2.60
CA VAL A 192 -19.31 2.79 2.86
C VAL A 192 -20.73 3.34 3.12
N GLU A 193 -21.76 2.58 2.75
CA GLU A 193 -23.15 2.95 3.06
C GLU A 193 -23.46 2.88 4.56
N ASP A 194 -22.59 2.24 5.35
CA ASP A 194 -22.66 2.19 6.80
C ASP A 194 -21.35 2.70 7.39
N LEU A 195 -21.37 4.00 7.69
CA LEU A 195 -20.19 4.74 8.13
C LEU A 195 -19.66 4.23 9.47
N GLU A 196 -20.51 3.66 10.33
CA GLU A 196 -20.07 3.08 11.59
C GLU A 196 -19.25 1.81 11.33
N LEU A 197 -19.75 0.91 10.49
CA LEU A 197 -19.00 -0.28 10.07
C LEU A 197 -17.74 0.10 9.28
N PHE A 198 -17.83 1.07 8.37
CA PHE A 198 -16.69 1.54 7.58
C PHE A 198 -15.58 2.09 8.47
N ASN A 199 -15.90 2.97 9.43
CA ASN A 199 -14.92 3.54 10.35
C ASN A 199 -14.32 2.50 11.30
N ASN A 200 -15.05 1.43 11.61
CA ASN A 200 -14.58 0.34 12.47
C ASN A 200 -13.87 -0.79 11.74
N TYR A 201 -13.91 -0.81 10.41
CA TYR A 201 -13.30 -1.83 9.57
C TYR A 201 -11.77 -1.87 9.76
N PRO A 202 -11.13 -3.06 9.68
CA PRO A 202 -9.69 -3.21 9.92
C PRO A 202 -8.82 -2.73 8.75
N TRP A 203 -8.94 -1.46 8.37
CA TRP A 203 -8.15 -0.85 7.30
C TRP A 203 -6.65 -0.91 7.56
N GLY A 204 -6.23 -0.84 8.82
CA GLY A 204 -4.83 -0.96 9.21
C GLY A 204 -4.27 -2.36 8.94
N ASN A 205 -5.02 -3.42 9.26
CA ASN A 205 -4.62 -4.79 8.94
C ASN A 205 -4.48 -4.99 7.42
N LEU A 206 -5.50 -4.58 6.66
CA LEU A 206 -5.51 -4.76 5.20
C LEU A 206 -4.40 -3.98 4.49
N SER A 207 -4.16 -2.74 4.91
CA SER A 207 -3.07 -1.90 4.36
C SER A 207 -1.69 -2.46 4.74
N TYR A 208 -1.56 -3.00 5.96
CA TYR A 208 -0.33 -3.65 6.41
C TYR A 208 -0.03 -4.94 5.64
N GLU A 209 -1.02 -5.79 5.39
CA GLU A 209 -0.87 -7.00 4.57
C GLU A 209 -0.34 -6.65 3.18
N TYR A 210 -0.89 -5.62 2.52
CA TYR A 210 -0.36 -5.14 1.24
C TYR A 210 1.08 -4.61 1.35
N THR A 211 1.41 -3.96 2.47
CA THR A 211 2.76 -3.45 2.72
C THR A 211 3.77 -4.59 2.85
N VAL A 212 3.49 -5.60 3.69
CA VAL A 212 4.36 -6.78 3.87
C VAL A 212 4.48 -7.55 2.57
N TRP A 213 3.35 -7.83 1.93
CA TRP A 213 3.32 -8.55 0.66
C TRP A 213 4.13 -7.84 -0.43
N ALA A 214 4.14 -6.51 -0.47
CA ALA A 214 5.00 -5.78 -1.41
C ALA A 214 6.48 -6.11 -1.17
N PHE A 215 6.93 -6.16 0.08
CA PHE A 215 8.30 -6.59 0.41
C PHE A 215 8.58 -8.06 0.06
N GLU A 216 7.59 -8.95 0.15
CA GLU A 216 7.73 -10.37 -0.20
C GLU A 216 7.69 -10.64 -1.71
N ALA A 217 6.90 -9.89 -2.48
CA ALA A 217 6.71 -10.08 -3.91
C ALA A 217 7.79 -9.38 -4.76
N LEU A 218 8.38 -8.28 -4.28
CA LEU A 218 9.45 -7.54 -4.95
C LEU A 218 10.64 -8.41 -5.44
N PRO A 219 11.14 -9.41 -4.69
CA PRO A 219 12.19 -10.32 -5.15
C PRO A 219 11.78 -11.14 -6.39
N GLU A 220 10.53 -11.61 -6.45
CA GLU A 220 10.03 -12.42 -7.56
C GLU A 220 9.71 -11.60 -8.80
N LEU A 221 9.10 -10.43 -8.60
CA LEU A 221 8.88 -9.41 -9.64
C LEU A 221 10.21 -9.05 -10.32
N GLY A 222 11.25 -8.80 -9.52
CA GLY A 222 12.60 -8.52 -10.01
C GLY A 222 13.20 -9.67 -10.83
N ARG A 223 12.97 -10.93 -10.40
CA ARG A 223 13.46 -12.14 -11.09
C ARG A 223 12.74 -12.43 -12.42
N LYS A 224 11.43 -12.22 -12.49
CA LYS A 224 10.58 -12.66 -13.61
C LYS A 224 10.58 -11.71 -14.81
N PHE A 225 10.76 -10.41 -14.59
CA PHE A 225 10.50 -9.39 -15.64
C PHE A 225 11.69 -8.50 -16.01
N GLY A 226 12.82 -8.64 -15.34
CA GLY A 226 14.05 -8.10 -15.89
C GLY A 226 14.57 -9.02 -17.01
N GLN A 227 15.14 -8.46 -18.07
CA GLN A 227 16.08 -9.20 -18.93
C GLN A 227 17.51 -8.88 -18.49
N THR A 228 18.32 -9.90 -18.19
CA THR A 228 19.74 -9.71 -17.87
C THR A 228 20.53 -9.30 -19.12
N TYR A 229 21.30 -8.22 -19.03
CA TYR A 229 22.34 -7.91 -20.01
C TYR A 229 23.35 -9.05 -20.00
N GLY A 230 23.30 -9.91 -21.01
CA GLY A 230 24.27 -10.98 -21.22
C GLY A 230 25.62 -10.39 -21.60
N GLY A 231 26.50 -10.18 -20.62
CA GLY A 231 27.87 -9.70 -20.84
C GLY A 231 28.34 -8.80 -19.70
N GLY A 232 29.43 -9.20 -19.04
CA GLY A 232 29.87 -8.69 -17.73
C GLY A 232 30.26 -7.21 -17.65
N ARG A 233 30.42 -6.78 -16.38
CA ARG A 233 30.67 -5.42 -15.82
C ARG A 233 29.44 -4.58 -15.44
N LEU A 234 28.26 -5.19 -15.25
CA LEU A 234 27.13 -4.55 -14.56
C LEU A 234 26.72 -5.35 -13.32
N PRO A 235 26.48 -4.70 -12.16
CA PRO A 235 25.90 -5.31 -10.97
C PRO A 235 24.56 -6.00 -11.28
N ARG A 236 24.27 -7.12 -10.60
CA ARG A 236 23.11 -8.01 -10.89
C ARG A 236 21.74 -7.34 -10.81
N MET A 237 21.57 -6.21 -10.11
CA MET A 237 20.31 -5.44 -10.13
C MET A 237 20.24 -4.44 -11.29
N MET A 238 21.37 -4.07 -11.88
CA MET A 238 21.46 -3.20 -13.05
C MET A 238 21.61 -3.98 -14.35
N SER A 239 21.73 -5.31 -14.28
CA SER A 239 21.63 -6.14 -15.48
C SER A 239 20.21 -6.17 -16.03
N TRP A 240 19.19 -5.64 -15.35
CA TRP A 240 17.81 -5.73 -15.79
C TRP A 240 17.40 -4.54 -16.67
N LYS A 241 17.15 -4.80 -17.95
CA LYS A 241 16.49 -3.85 -18.85
C LYS A 241 14.98 -4.12 -18.84
N MET A 242 14.20 -3.13 -18.42
CA MET A 242 12.76 -3.13 -18.69
C MET A 242 12.53 -2.39 -20.00
N SER A 243 12.15 -3.11 -21.06
CA SER A 243 11.96 -2.52 -22.40
C SER A 243 10.64 -1.76 -22.53
N LYS A 244 9.69 -1.96 -21.60
CA LYS A 244 8.37 -1.30 -21.55
C LYS A 244 7.90 -1.16 -20.11
N GLN A 245 7.17 -0.08 -19.83
CA GLN A 245 6.40 0.10 -18.59
C GLN A 245 5.26 -0.93 -18.55
N TRP A 246 4.90 -1.39 -17.35
CA TRP A 246 3.90 -2.44 -17.17
C TRP A 246 2.53 -1.96 -17.65
N ARG A 247 1.76 -2.84 -18.31
CA ARG A 247 0.32 -2.63 -18.52
C ARG A 247 -0.43 -3.27 -17.36
N SER A 248 -1.48 -2.60 -16.86
CA SER A 248 -2.30 -3.02 -15.71
C SER A 248 -2.68 -4.51 -15.73
N GLU A 249 -2.96 -5.07 -16.91
CA GLU A 249 -3.38 -6.46 -17.08
C GLU A 249 -2.26 -7.48 -16.80
N GLN A 250 -1.03 -7.17 -17.21
CA GLN A 250 0.13 -8.04 -16.97
C GLN A 250 0.54 -8.04 -15.50
N ILE A 251 0.29 -6.90 -14.84
CA ILE A 251 0.45 -6.73 -13.40
C ILE A 251 -0.54 -7.65 -12.69
N SER A 252 -1.84 -7.49 -12.98
CA SER A 252 -2.91 -8.30 -12.39
C SER A 252 -2.64 -9.80 -12.57
N MET A 253 -2.32 -10.26 -13.78
CA MET A 253 -2.06 -11.69 -14.05
C MET A 253 -0.86 -12.26 -13.29
N PHE A 254 0.18 -11.46 -13.02
CA PHE A 254 1.28 -11.94 -12.18
C PHE A 254 0.79 -12.18 -10.76
N PHE A 255 0.02 -11.24 -10.23
CA PHE A 255 -0.49 -11.28 -8.86
C PHE A 255 -1.61 -12.29 -8.65
N ASP A 256 -2.44 -12.54 -9.66
CA ASP A 256 -3.47 -13.58 -9.65
C ASP A 256 -2.89 -15.00 -9.75
N ALA A 257 -1.60 -15.14 -10.10
CA ALA A 257 -0.92 -16.43 -10.28
C ALA A 257 0.14 -16.74 -9.20
N SER A 258 0.29 -15.86 -8.21
CA SER A 258 1.27 -15.95 -7.12
C SER A 258 0.66 -16.46 -5.80
N GLU A 259 -0.45 -17.20 -5.86
CA GLU A 259 -0.99 -17.96 -4.72
C GLU A 259 -0.08 -19.11 -4.27
#